data_AF-A0A8B6DEX5-F1
#
_entry.id   AF-A0A8B6DEX5-F1
#
_cell.length_a   1.000
_cell.length_b   1.000
_cell.length_c   1.000
_cell.angle_alpha   90.00
_cell.angle_beta   90.00
_cell.angle_gamma   90.00
#
_symmetry.space_group_name_H-M   'P 1'
#
loop_
_entity.id
_entity.type
_entity.pdbx_description
1 polymer ?
#
loop_
_entity_poly.entity_id
_entity_poly.type
_entity_poly.pdbx_seq_one_letter_code
_entity_poly.pdbx_strand_id
1 'polypeptide(L)'
;MARRKLSIAEHWQVVGMASLSCRRIAVHFGVNHTVIMRLVQRYRQTWSVEDRPRAGRPRKTTPREDRNLSRQARLKPFSSADSFVDFGLLGV
;
A
#
# COMPACT_ATOMS: atom_id res chain seq x y z
N MET A 1 -19.69 9.27 -10.49
CA MET A 1 -18.54 9.49 -11.39
C MET A 1 -17.45 8.50 -11.05
N ALA A 2 -16.88 7.80 -12.04
CA ALA A 2 -15.73 6.93 -11.84
C ALA A 2 -14.53 7.74 -11.34
N ARG A 3 -13.80 7.21 -10.35
CA ARG A 3 -12.64 7.88 -9.76
C ARG A 3 -11.44 7.77 -10.71
N ARG A 4 -11.16 8.81 -11.50
CA ARG A 4 -9.92 8.90 -12.29
C ARG A 4 -8.71 8.98 -11.37
N LYS A 5 -7.71 8.13 -11.62
CA LYS A 5 -6.39 8.19 -10.97
C LYS A 5 -5.43 8.91 -11.93
N LEU A 6 -4.71 9.91 -11.44
CA LEU A 6 -3.64 10.55 -12.20
C LEU A 6 -2.45 9.57 -12.32
N SER A 7 -1.80 9.60 -13.48
CA SER A 7 -0.54 8.89 -13.73
C SER A 7 0.62 9.58 -13.01
N ILE A 8 1.75 8.88 -12.88
CA ILE A 8 2.98 9.44 -12.30
C ILE A 8 3.48 10.66 -13.09
N ALA A 9 3.33 10.67 -14.42
CA ALA A 9 3.71 11.79 -15.26
C ALA A 9 2.80 13.00 -15.01
N GLU A 10 1.49 12.78 -14.91
CA GLU A 10 0.53 13.84 -14.54
C GLU A 10 0.80 14.37 -13.12
N HIS A 11 1.29 13.55 -12.19
CA HIS A 11 1.70 14.05 -10.87
C HIS A 11 2.83 15.08 -10.97
N TRP A 12 3.85 14.83 -11.81
CA TRP A 12 4.92 15.80 -12.05
C TRP A 12 4.42 17.08 -12.71
N GLN A 13 3.50 16.97 -13.67
CA GLN A 13 2.87 18.15 -14.29
C GLN A 13 2.11 18.98 -13.25
N VAL A 14 1.34 18.34 -12.37
CA VAL A 14 0.64 19.03 -11.27
C VAL A 14 1.60 19.75 -10.34
N VAL A 15 2.74 19.14 -10.00
CA VAL A 15 3.79 19.77 -9.18
C VAL A 15 4.37 20.99 -9.89
N GLY A 16 4.67 20.89 -11.19
CA GLY A 16 5.14 22.03 -11.99
C GLY A 16 4.11 23.17 -12.09
N MET A 17 2.83 22.83 -12.10
CA MET A 17 1.71 23.79 -12.13
C MET A 17 1.32 24.33 -10.74
N ALA A 18 2.02 23.97 -9.67
CA ALA A 18 1.63 24.30 -8.29
C ALA A 18 1.68 25.81 -7.95
N SER A 19 2.16 26.66 -8.87
CA SER A 19 2.02 28.12 -8.81
C SER A 19 0.59 28.60 -9.10
N LEU A 20 -0.23 27.78 -9.73
CA LEU A 20 -1.64 28.06 -10.03
C LEU A 20 -2.57 27.58 -8.91
N SER A 21 -3.81 28.05 -8.94
CA SER A 21 -4.83 27.60 -7.98
C SER A 21 -5.18 26.11 -8.19
N CYS A 22 -5.35 25.38 -7.08
CA CYS A 22 -5.68 23.94 -7.12
C CYS A 22 -6.97 23.64 -7.92
N ARG A 23 -7.93 24.57 -7.92
CA ARG A 23 -9.18 24.45 -8.70
C ARG A 23 -8.92 24.52 -10.20
N ARG A 24 -8.06 25.44 -10.66
CA ARG A 24 -7.72 25.58 -12.08
C ARG A 24 -6.99 24.35 -12.60
N ILE A 25 -6.05 23.83 -11.82
CA ILE A 25 -5.33 22.58 -12.13
C ILE A 25 -6.32 21.41 -12.19
N ALA A 26 -7.24 21.30 -11.23
CA ALA A 26 -8.25 20.25 -11.21
C ALA A 26 -9.17 20.25 -12.44
N VAL A 27 -9.61 21.42 -12.90
CA VAL A 27 -10.38 21.55 -14.14
C VAL A 27 -9.58 21.07 -15.34
N HIS A 28 -8.30 21.44 -15.44
CA HIS A 28 -7.41 21.00 -16.52
C HIS A 28 -7.29 19.47 -16.60
N PHE A 29 -7.16 18.79 -15.45
CA PHE A 29 -7.03 17.33 -15.39
C PHE A 29 -8.38 16.58 -15.26
N GLY A 30 -9.52 17.28 -15.17
CA GLY A 30 -10.83 16.66 -14.96
C GLY A 30 -10.94 15.85 -13.67
N VAL A 31 -10.30 16.32 -12.59
CA VAL A 31 -10.31 15.67 -11.26
C VAL A 31 -10.87 16.61 -10.20
N ASN A 32 -11.25 16.08 -9.04
CA ASN A 32 -11.65 16.93 -7.91
C ASN A 32 -10.45 17.71 -7.36
N HIS A 33 -10.61 19.00 -7.04
CA HIS A 33 -9.57 19.86 -6.45
C HIS A 33 -8.90 19.29 -5.21
N THR A 34 -9.60 18.44 -4.44
CA THR A 34 -9.03 17.74 -3.27
C THR A 34 -7.91 16.77 -3.65
N VAL A 35 -7.93 16.18 -4.85
CA VAL A 35 -6.84 15.32 -5.36
C VAL A 35 -5.57 16.15 -5.56
N ILE A 36 -5.70 17.31 -6.22
CA ILE A 36 -4.58 18.23 -6.47
C ILE A 36 -4.01 18.75 -5.14
N MET A 37 -4.89 19.22 -4.23
CA MET A 37 -4.48 19.73 -2.93
C MET A 37 -3.68 18.68 -2.14
N ARG A 38 -4.18 17.44 -2.04
CA ARG A 38 -3.49 16.35 -1.34
C ARG A 38 -2.15 15.98 -1.99
N LEU A 39 -2.08 16.01 -3.32
CA LEU A 39 -0.84 15.71 -4.05
C LEU A 39 0.22 16.79 -3.80
N VAL A 40 -0.13 18.07 -3.95
CA VAL A 40 0.78 19.20 -3.71
C VAL A 40 1.24 19.24 -2.26
N GLN A 41 0.33 19.02 -1.31
CA GLN A 41 0.68 18.96 0.12
C GLN A 41 1.64 17.80 0.42
N ARG A 42 1.39 16.61 -0.14
CA ARG A 42 2.30 15.46 0.01
C ARG A 42 3.68 15.80 -0.55
N TYR A 43 3.74 16.34 -1.77
CA TYR A 43 5.01 16.69 -2.41
C TYR A 43 5.82 17.68 -1.56
N ARG A 44 5.18 18.72 -1.00
CA ARG A 44 5.84 19.67 -0.10
C ARG A 44 6.42 19.04 1.17
N GLN A 45 5.84 17.92 1.63
CA GLN A 45 6.29 17.23 2.83
C GLN A 45 7.40 16.20 2.55
N THR A 46 7.30 15.47 1.44
CA THR A 46 8.14 14.29 1.19
C THR A 46 9.06 14.43 -0.03
N TRP A 47 8.96 15.54 -0.78
CA TRP A 47 9.70 15.77 -2.04
C TRP A 47 9.58 14.63 -3.06
N SER A 48 8.46 13.91 -3.01
CA SER A 48 8.20 12.75 -3.85
C SER A 48 6.75 12.73 -4.31
N VAL A 49 6.57 12.35 -5.57
CA VAL A 49 5.26 12.13 -6.21
C VAL A 49 4.85 10.66 -6.23
N GLU A 50 5.72 9.78 -5.73
CA GLU A 50 5.47 8.34 -5.70
C GLU A 50 4.39 7.98 -4.67
N ASP A 51 3.73 6.85 -4.91
CA ASP A 51 2.81 6.29 -3.93
C ASP A 51 3.63 5.77 -2.74
N ARG A 52 3.18 6.09 -1.52
CA ARG A 52 3.83 5.59 -0.32
C ARG A 52 3.73 4.06 -0.27
N PRO A 53 4.78 3.36 0.19
CA PRO A 53 4.68 1.94 0.44
C PRO A 53 3.50 1.71 1.39
N ARG A 54 2.59 0.83 0.98
CA ARG A 54 1.45 0.45 1.82
C ARG A 54 1.94 -0.64 2.77
N ALA A 55 1.62 -0.53 4.06
CA ALA A 55 1.98 -1.55 5.05
C ALA A 55 1.42 -2.95 4.74
N GLY A 56 0.41 -3.04 3.86
CA GLY A 56 -0.27 -4.28 3.53
C GLY A 56 -1.03 -4.82 4.75
N ARG A 57 -1.46 -6.08 4.67
CA ARG A 57 -2.02 -6.79 5.83
C ARG A 57 -0.85 -7.31 6.67
N PRO A 58 -0.85 -7.12 8.00
CA PRO A 58 0.15 -7.73 8.85
C PRO A 58 0.12 -9.26 8.68
N ARG A 59 1.28 -9.91 8.77
CA ARG A 59 1.35 -11.37 8.71
C ARG A 59 0.65 -11.95 9.94
N LYS A 60 -0.09 -13.05 9.73
CA LYS A 60 -0.67 -13.82 10.83
C LYS A 60 0.38 -14.66 11.56
N THR A 61 1.46 -14.99 10.87
CA THR A 61 2.54 -15.82 11.39
C THR A 61 3.80 -15.02 11.63
N THR A 62 4.53 -15.38 12.67
CA THR A 62 5.87 -14.87 12.94
C THR A 62 6.93 -15.65 12.14
N PRO A 63 8.13 -15.09 11.89
CA PRO A 63 9.21 -15.82 11.21
C PRO A 63 9.65 -17.10 11.94
N ARG A 64 9.39 -17.19 13.25
CA ARG A 64 9.65 -18.41 14.03
C ARG A 64 8.61 -19.48 13.74
N GLU A 65 7.35 -19.10 13.64
CA GLU A 65 6.24 -19.99 13.29
C GLU A 65 6.39 -20.54 11.88
N ASP A 66 6.74 -19.68 10.91
CA ASP A 66 7.00 -20.09 9.53
C ASP A 66 8.12 -21.14 9.42
N ARG A 67 9.18 -20.99 10.23
CA ARG A 67 10.28 -21.97 10.31
C ARG A 67 9.82 -23.29 10.93
N ASN A 68 9.01 -23.23 11.99
CA ASN A 68 8.46 -24.41 12.62
C ASN A 68 7.51 -25.17 11.69
N LEU A 69 6.60 -24.46 11.02
CA LEU A 69 5.71 -25.00 9.98
C LEU A 69 6.51 -25.70 8.88
N SER A 70 7.54 -25.02 8.35
CA SER A 70 8.41 -25.58 7.31
C SER A 70 9.14 -26.85 7.76
N ARG A 71 9.62 -26.89 9.00
CA ARG A 71 10.29 -28.08 9.57
C ARG A 71 9.31 -29.22 9.79
N GLN A 72 8.14 -28.96 10.36
CA GLN A 72 7.13 -29.98 10.63
C GLN A 72 6.58 -30.59 9.35
N ALA A 73 6.31 -29.78 8.32
CA ALA A 73 5.88 -30.27 7.01
C ALA A 73 6.92 -31.22 6.37
N ARG A 74 8.21 -30.96 6.55
CA ARG A 74 9.28 -31.86 6.07
C ARG A 74 9.37 -33.16 6.87
N LEU A 75 9.20 -33.09 8.19
CA LEU A 75 9.24 -34.27 9.06
C LEU A 75 8.00 -35.16 8.89
N LYS A 76 6.84 -34.55 8.61
CA LYS A 76 5.54 -35.21 8.51
C LYS A 76 4.83 -34.79 7.21
N PRO A 77 5.27 -35.30 6.05
CA PRO A 77 4.80 -34.83 4.74
C PRO A 77 3.30 -35.04 4.48
N PHE A 78 2.67 -36.02 5.14
CA PHE A 78 1.25 -36.35 4.97
C PHE A 78 0.35 -35.82 6.10
N SER A 79 0.87 -34.95 6.96
CA SER A 79 0.07 -34.39 8.05
C SER A 79 -0.76 -33.19 7.60
N SER A 80 -1.97 -33.08 8.17
CA SER A 80 -2.92 -32.02 7.85
C SER A 80 -2.58 -30.71 8.55
N ALA A 81 -2.94 -29.58 7.93
CA ALA A 81 -2.63 -28.25 8.47
C ALA A 81 -3.19 -28.01 9.88
N ASP A 82 -4.37 -28.55 10.19
CA ASP A 82 -5.03 -28.43 11.49
C ASP A 82 -4.15 -28.98 12.64
N SER A 83 -3.46 -30.09 12.37
CA SER A 83 -2.56 -30.72 13.33
C SER A 83 -1.34 -29.87 13.71
N PHE A 84 -1.09 -28.76 12.99
CA PHE A 84 -0.03 -27.80 13.33
C PHE A 84 -0.56 -26.58 14.10
N VAL A 85 -1.87 -26.34 14.10
CA VAL A 85 -2.52 -25.23 14.79
C VAL A 85 -2.67 -25.56 16.29
N ASP A 86 -3.00 -26.81 16.61
CA ASP A 86 -3.29 -27.29 17.97
C ASP A 86 -2.06 -27.37 18.92
N PHE A 87 -0.83 -27.37 18.39
CA PHE A 87 0.39 -27.43 19.21
C PHE A 87 0.74 -26.10 19.92
N GLY A 88 -0.20 -25.17 20.06
CA GLY A 88 0.01 -23.89 20.72
C GLY A 88 1.04 -23.00 20.02
N LEU A 89 1.25 -23.21 18.71
CA LEU A 89 2.24 -22.49 17.91
C LEU A 89 1.67 -21.26 17.17
N LEU A 90 0.35 -21.07 17.19
CA LEU A 90 -0.29 -19.86 16.68
C LEU A 90 -1.19 -19.33 17.79
N GLY A 91 -0.63 -18.44 18.63
CA GLY A 91 -1.41 -17.72 19.63
C GLY A 91 -2.46 -16.87 18.95
N VAL A 92 -3.73 -17.23 19.13
CA VAL A 92 -4.88 -16.35 18.92
C VAL A 92 -4.97 -15.38 20.08
#